data_AF-A0A948DHA5-F1
#
_entry.id   AF-A0A948DHA5-F1
#
_cell.length_a   1.000
_cell.length_b   1.000
_cell.length_c   1.000
_cell.angle_alpha   90.00
_cell.angle_beta   90.00
_cell.angle_gamma   90.00
#
_symmetry.space_group_name_H-M   'P 1'
#
loop_
_entity.id
_entity.type
_entity.pdbx_description
1 polymer ?
#
loop_
_entity_poly.entity_id
_entity_poly.type
_entity_poly.pdbx_seq_one_letter_code
_entity_poly.pdbx_strand_id
1 'polypeptide(L)' 'MYYIFVAIIAFVLFVLFLKALGAVVKSIITTLFVIVVLIAGWLMYKSLKSPVTVLGKYKIDRFVVTKVVR' A
#
# COMPACT_ATOMS: atom_id res chain seq x y z
N MET A 1 1.68 -15.88 -3.32
CA MET A 1 3.08 -15.60 -2.90
C MET A 1 3.90 -14.74 -3.89
N TYR A 2 3.34 -14.31 -5.04
CA TYR A 2 4.04 -13.43 -5.99
C TYR A 2 4.02 -11.93 -5.61
N TYR A 3 2.99 -11.50 -4.88
CA TYR A 3 2.77 -10.09 -4.51
C TYR A 3 3.84 -9.51 -3.57
N ILE A 4 4.41 -10.34 -2.69
CA ILE A 4 5.48 -9.91 -1.77
C ILE A 4 6.76 -9.58 -2.54
N PHE A 5 7.12 -10.43 -3.51
CA PHE A 5 8.27 -10.18 -4.39
C PHE A 5 8.10 -8.91 -5.22
N VAL A 6 6.91 -8.69 -5.79
CA VAL A 6 6.60 -7.47 -6.55
C VAL A 6 6.69 -6.23 -5.65
N ALA A 7 6.19 -6.30 -4.41
CA ALA A 7 6.28 -5.20 -3.46
C ALA A 7 7.74 -4.87 -3.10
N ILE A 8 8.58 -5.88 -2.89
CA ILE A 8 10.00 -5.70 -2.61
C ILE A 8 10.71 -5.03 -3.80
N ILE A 9 10.47 -5.51 -5.03
CA ILE A 9 11.07 -4.93 -6.25
C ILE A 9 10.62 -3.48 -6.43
N ALA A 10 9.33 -3.19 -6.27
CA ALA A 10 8.78 -1.84 -6.35
C ALA A 10 9.40 -0.91 -5.29
N PHE A 11 9.60 -1.41 -4.06
CA PHE A 11 10.24 -0.67 -3.00
C PHE A 11 11.70 -0.34 -3.32
N VAL A 12 12.47 -1.31 -3.83
CA VAL A 12 13.88 -1.08 -4.23
C VAL A 12 13.97 -0.04 -5.35
N LEU A 13 13.13 -0.14 -6.38
CA LEU A 13 13.08 0.85 -7.47
C LEU A 13 12.70 2.24 -6.96
N PHE A 14 11.76 2.33 -6.03
CA PHE A 14 11.36 3.57 -5.40
C PHE A 14 12.50 4.23 -4.61
N VAL A 15 13.28 3.44 -3.85
CA VAL A 15 14.46 3.94 -3.12
C VAL A 15 15.55 4.44 -4.07
N LEU A 16 15.80 3.73 -5.17
CA LEU A 16 16.74 4.16 -6.21
C LEU A 16 16.29 5.46 -6.88
N PHE A 17 14.99 5.59 -7.17
CA PHE A 17 14.41 6.80 -7.72
C PHE A 17 14.54 8.00 -6.75
N LEU A 18 14.27 7.78 -5.46
CA LEU A 18 14.47 8.79 -4.40
C LEU A 18 15.93 9.26 -4.25
N LYS A 19 16.91 8.41 -4.60
CA LYS A 19 18.33 8.83 -4.62
C LYS A 19 18.66 9.76 -5.79
N ALA A 20 17.96 9.62 -6.92
CA ALA A 20 18.16 10.45 -8.10
C ALA A 20 17.43 11.80 -8.04
N LEU A 21 16.52 11.98 -7.08
CA LEU A 21 15.70 13.18 -6.92
C LEU A 21 16.39 14.27 -6.08
N GLY A 22 16.16 15.53 -6.46
CA GLY A 22 16.58 16.70 -5.67
C GLY A 22 15.90 16.74 -4.29
N ALA A 23 16.56 17.36 -3.30
CA ALA A 23 16.18 17.30 -1.89
C ALA A 23 14.71 17.68 -1.59
N VAL A 24 14.17 18.68 -2.29
CA VAL A 24 12.79 19.14 -2.14
C VAL A 24 11.78 18.11 -2.65
N VAL A 25 12.03 17.53 -3.82
CA VAL A 25 11.11 16.54 -4.41
C VAL A 25 11.18 15.23 -3.63
N LYS A 26 12.37 14.88 -3.13
CA LYS A 26 12.59 13.74 -2.24
C LYS A 26 11.73 13.84 -0.97
N SER A 27 11.69 14.99 -0.29
CA SER A 27 10.92 15.14 0.96
C SER A 27 9.40 15.03 0.74
N ILE A 28 8.88 15.59 -0.36
CA ILE A 28 7.45 15.51 -0.73
C ILE A 28 7.06 14.06 -1.00
N ILE A 29 7.84 13.35 -1.82
CA ILE A 29 7.56 11.95 -2.18
C ILE A 29 7.68 11.04 -0.95
N THR A 30 8.69 11.26 -0.10
CA THR A 30 8.87 10.45 1.12
C THR A 30 7.70 10.64 2.08
N THR A 31 7.21 11.87 2.26
CA THR A 31 6.04 12.16 3.10
C THR A 31 4.78 11.49 2.56
N LEU A 32 4.52 11.60 1.25
CA LEU A 32 3.40 10.92 0.59
C LEU A 32 3.47 9.40 0.77
N PHE A 33 4.65 8.81 0.62
CA PHE A 33 4.85 7.37 0.80
C PHE A 33 4.55 6.92 2.24
N VAL A 34 5.03 7.67 3.24
CA VAL A 34 4.73 7.38 4.65
C VAL A 34 3.23 7.43 4.91
N ILE A 35 2.51 8.43 4.37
CA ILE A 35 1.06 8.51 4.49
C ILE A 35 0.38 7.28 3.87
N VAL A 36 0.79 6.86 2.68
CA VAL A 36 0.25 5.67 2.00
C VAL A 36 0.50 4.41 2.84
N VAL A 37 1.70 4.24 3.40
CA VAL A 37 2.04 3.10 4.26
C VAL A 37 1.18 3.10 5.54
N LEU A 38 0.97 4.25 6.17
CA LEU A 38 0.11 4.37 7.34
C LEU A 38 -1.34 4.00 7.03
N ILE A 39 -1.87 4.48 5.90
CA ILE A 39 -3.23 4.13 5.44
C ILE A 39 -3.33 2.63 5.15
N ALA A 40 -2.34 2.06 4.48
CA ALA A 40 -2.29 0.63 4.18
C ALA A 40 -2.21 -0.22 5.45
N GLY A 41 -1.36 0.16 6.41
CA GLY A 41 -1.25 -0.51 7.71
C GLY A 41 -2.53 -0.42 8.52
N TRP A 42 -3.20 0.74 8.50
CA TRP A 42 -4.52 0.91 9.14
C TRP A 42 -5.60 0.04 8.48
N LEU A 43 -5.63 -0.02 7.14
CA LEU A 43 -6.52 -0.90 6.38
C LEU A 43 -6.26 -2.38 6.70
N MET A 44 -5.00 -2.81 6.76
CA MET A 44 -4.62 -4.18 7.15
C MET A 44 -5.05 -4.48 8.59
N TYR A 45 -4.79 -3.58 9.54
CA TYR A 45 -5.21 -3.74 10.94
C TYR A 45 -6.74 -3.82 11.08
N LYS A 46 -7.47 -2.99 10.33
CA LYS A 46 -8.93 -3.03 10.34
C LYS A 46 -9.47 -4.30 9.69
N SER A 47 -8.87 -4.75 8.59
CA SER A 47 -9.21 -6.00 7.88
C SER A 47 -8.98 -7.26 8.71
N LEU A 48 -8.03 -7.23 9.65
CA LEU A 48 -7.81 -8.29 10.63
C LEU A 48 -8.96 -8.42 11.66
N LYS A 49 -9.60 -7.30 12.03
CA LYS A 49 -10.65 -7.27 13.05
C LYS A 49 -12.06 -7.36 12.48
N SER A 50 -12.28 -6.88 11.27
CA SER A 50 -13.58 -6.90 10.60
C SER A 50 -13.40 -6.79 9.09
N PRO A 51 -14.26 -7.42 8.28
CA PRO A 51 -14.19 -7.30 6.84
C PRO A 51 -14.34 -5.83 6.42
N VAL A 52 -13.34 -5.30 5.72
CA VAL A 52 -13.34 -3.91 5.25
C VAL A 52 -13.79 -3.86 3.80
N THR A 53 -14.90 -3.17 3.54
CA THR A 53 -15.37 -2.92 2.18
C THR A 53 -14.69 -1.65 1.65
N VAL A 54 -13.78 -1.81 0.70
CA VAL A 54 -13.11 -0.72 -0.01
C VAL A 54 -13.90 -0.38 -1.27
N LEU A 55 -14.31 0.89 -1.39
CA LEU A 55 -14.99 1.45 -2.58
C LEU A 55 -16.28 0.71 -2.98
N GLY A 56 -16.92 -0.02 -2.05
CA GLY A 56 -18.15 -0.79 -2.31
C GLY A 56 -17.99 -1.98 -3.28
N LYS A 57 -16.78 -2.23 -3.80
CA LYS A 57 -16.49 -3.27 -4.81
C LYS A 57 -15.54 -4.37 -4.32
N TYR A 58 -14.75 -4.08 -3.29
CA TYR A 58 -13.73 -5.00 -2.78
C TYR A 58 -13.93 -5.22 -1.29
N LYS A 59 -14.15 -6.46 -0.86
CA LYS A 59 -14.20 -6.85 0.55
C LYS A 59 -12.84 -7.44 0.92
N ILE A 60 -12.14 -6.82 1.86
CA ILE A 60 -10.86 -7.30 2.38
C ILE A 60 -11.13 -7.92 3.75
N ASP A 61 -11.11 -9.25 3.82
CA ASP A 61 -11.32 -10.03 5.04
C ASP A 61 -10.12 -10.96 5.23
N ARG A 62 -9.41 -10.87 6.37
CA ARG A 62 -8.23 -11.69 6.68
C ARG A 62 -7.21 -11.77 5.54
N PHE A 63 -6.85 -10.61 4.95
CA PHE A 63 -5.91 -10.50 3.83
C PHE A 63 -6.35 -11.16 2.51
N VAL A 64 -7.60 -11.62 2.42
CA VAL A 64 -8.20 -12.10 1.18
C VAL A 64 -9.03 -10.97 0.58
N VAL A 65 -8.67 -10.55 -0.63
CA VAL A 65 -9.42 -9.55 -1.39
C VAL A 65 -10.47 -10.28 -2.20
N THR A 66 -11.72 -10.23 -1.75
CA THR A 66 -12.86 -10.80 -2.47
C THR A 66 -13.58 -9.69 -3.21
N LYS A 67 -13.70 -9.81 -4.53
CA LYS A 67 -14.51 -8.89 -5.35
C LYS A 67 -15.97 -9.14 -5.01
N VAL A 68 -16.67 -8.10 -4.55
CA VAL A 68 -18.13 -8.16 -4.34
C VAL A 68 -18.75 -8.00 -5.72
N VAL A 69 -18.92 -9.13 -6.43
CA VAL A 69 -19.69 -9.16 -7.68
C VAL A 69 -21.15 -9.03 -7.28
N ARG A 70 -21.77 -7.94 -7.72
CA ARG A 70 -23.22 -7.80 -7.77
C ARG A 70 -23.66 -7.99 -9.21
#